data_AF-A0A081AGC1-F1
#
_entry.id   AF-A0A081AGC1-F1
#
_cell.length_a   1.000
_cell.length_b   1.000
_cell.length_c   1.000
_cell.angle_alpha   90.00
_cell.angle_beta   90.00
_cell.angle_gamma   90.00
#
_symmetry.space_group_name_H-M   'P 1'
#
loop_
_entity.id
_entity.type
_entity.pdbx_description
1 polymer ?
#
loop_
_entity_poly.entity_id
_entity_poly.type
_entity_poly.pdbx_seq_one_letter_code
_entity_poly.pdbx_strand_id
1 'polypeptide(L)'
;MVKTFAPFATSAAILIAAATATAVPDGSWPASTGTVQYSEAYIIKAGEVFDGKMQTFERSDVSCEGQTESGADTAVFKMEP
;
A
#
# COMPACT_ATOMS: atom_id res chain seq x y z
N MET A 1 -27.11 52.27 30.14
CA MET A 1 -26.55 51.60 28.95
C MET A 1 -25.26 50.91 29.37
N VAL A 2 -25.34 49.69 29.91
CA VAL A 2 -24.17 48.86 30.22
C VAL A 2 -23.95 47.97 29.01
N LYS A 3 -22.83 48.17 28.32
CA LYS A 3 -22.47 47.44 27.10
C LYS A 3 -21.66 46.22 27.51
N THR A 4 -22.21 45.06 27.22
CA THR A 4 -21.77 43.72 27.58
C THR A 4 -20.31 43.45 27.19
N PHE A 5 -19.52 42.96 28.14
CA PHE A 5 -18.23 42.30 27.94
C PHE A 5 -18.45 40.78 27.91
N ALA A 6 -18.04 40.09 26.84
CA ALA A 6 -17.61 38.67 26.76
C ALA A 6 -17.61 38.16 25.30
N PRO A 7 -16.82 37.14 24.90
CA PRO A 7 -15.50 36.71 25.39
C PRO A 7 -14.48 36.44 24.25
N PHE A 8 -13.22 36.85 24.43
CA PHE A 8 -12.09 36.52 23.55
C PHE A 8 -11.52 35.09 23.78
N ALA A 9 -12.31 34.18 24.35
CA ALA A 9 -11.83 32.86 24.82
C ALA A 9 -12.10 31.70 23.83
N THR A 10 -12.75 31.94 22.70
CA THR A 10 -13.13 30.88 21.75
C THR A 10 -12.08 30.62 20.65
N SER A 11 -11.01 31.42 20.58
CA SER A 11 -10.03 31.33 19.49
C SER A 11 -8.83 30.42 19.78
N ALA A 12 -8.54 30.09 21.04
CA ALA A 12 -7.36 29.29 21.38
C ALA A 12 -7.53 27.78 21.08
N ALA A 13 -8.75 27.24 21.20
CA ALA A 13 -9.00 25.82 20.99
C ALA A 13 -8.85 25.39 19.51
N ILE A 14 -9.19 26.27 18.56
CA ILE A 14 -9.06 26.00 17.11
C ILE A 14 -7.59 25.98 16.68
N LEU A 15 -6.75 26.84 17.29
CA LEU A 15 -5.31 26.91 16.99
C LEU A 15 -4.56 25.66 17.47
N ILE A 16 -4.97 25.06 18.59
CA ILE A 16 -4.35 23.83 19.12
C ILE A 16 -4.70 22.62 18.24
N ALA A 17 -5.93 22.52 17.75
CA ALA A 17 -6.36 21.42 16.87
C ALA A 17 -5.65 21.42 15.51
N ALA A 18 -5.36 22.59 14.95
CA ALA A 18 -4.60 22.72 13.70
C ALA A 18 -3.11 22.34 13.88
N ALA A 19 -2.53 22.59 15.05
CA ALA A 19 -1.13 22.26 15.34
C ALA A 19 -0.88 20.75 15.53
N THR A 20 -1.92 19.97 15.85
CA THR A 20 -1.85 18.51 16.00
C THR A 20 -2.42 17.74 14.82
N ALA A 21 -2.88 18.43 13.77
CA ALA A 21 -3.37 17.78 12.56
C ALA A 21 -2.19 17.17 11.79
N THR A 22 -1.95 15.88 11.99
CA THR A 22 -1.08 15.10 11.12
C THR A 22 -1.67 15.11 9.72
N ALA A 23 -0.84 15.35 8.71
CA ALA A 23 -1.26 15.26 7.32
C ALA A 23 -1.94 13.90 7.08
N VAL A 24 -3.16 13.93 6.55
CA VAL A 24 -3.84 12.72 6.10
C VAL A 24 -2.98 12.16 4.95
N PRO A 25 -2.64 10.86 4.93
CA PRO A 25 -1.95 10.28 3.79
C PRO A 25 -2.71 10.62 2.51
N ASP A 26 -1.98 11.04 1.49
CA ASP A 26 -2.50 11.51 0.20
C ASP A 26 -3.12 10.38 -0.64
N GLY A 27 -3.10 9.15 -0.13
CA GLY A 27 -3.58 7.96 -0.82
C GLY A 27 -2.63 7.47 -1.91
N SER A 28 -1.42 8.02 -2.01
CA SER A 28 -0.41 7.54 -2.93
C SER A 28 0.00 6.12 -2.55
N TRP A 29 -0.06 5.21 -3.52
CA TRP A 29 0.50 3.87 -3.35
C TRP A 29 2.04 3.96 -3.28
N PRO A 30 2.69 3.16 -2.43
CA PRO A 30 4.14 3.12 -2.39
C PRO A 30 4.67 2.61 -3.73
N ALA A 31 5.73 3.26 -4.22
CA ALA A 31 6.44 2.79 -5.41
C ALA A 31 7.06 1.41 -5.15
N SER A 32 7.15 0.60 -6.21
CA SER A 32 7.87 -0.67 -6.14
C SER A 32 9.34 -0.44 -5.81
N THR A 33 9.91 -1.30 -4.97
CA THR A 33 11.32 -1.23 -4.54
C THR A 33 12.28 -1.88 -5.53
N GLY A 34 11.76 -2.58 -6.55
CA GLY A 34 12.52 -3.20 -7.62
C GLY A 34 11.77 -4.36 -8.25
N THR A 35 12.35 -4.94 -9.30
CA THR A 35 11.77 -6.09 -10.01
C THR A 35 12.59 -7.35 -9.82
N VAL A 36 11.92 -8.47 -9.55
CA VAL A 36 12.49 -9.81 -9.44
C VAL A 36 11.86 -10.68 -10.54
N GLN A 37 12.70 -11.28 -11.38
CA GLN A 37 12.26 -12.23 -12.41
C GLN A 37 12.60 -13.66 -12.01
N TYR A 38 11.62 -14.56 -12.07
CA TYR A 38 11.82 -15.98 -11.87
C TYR A 38 11.78 -16.71 -13.21
N SER A 39 12.64 -17.72 -13.38
CA SER A 39 12.63 -18.62 -14.54
C SER A 39 11.55 -19.71 -14.46
N GLU A 40 10.95 -19.89 -13.29
CA GLU A 40 9.86 -20.82 -13.00
C GLU A 40 8.96 -20.26 -11.90
N ALA A 41 7.84 -20.91 -11.58
CA ALA A 41 6.95 -20.44 -10.51
C ALA A 41 7.67 -20.56 -9.16
N TYR A 42 7.68 -19.49 -8.37
CA TYR A 42 8.20 -19.54 -7.01
C TYR A 42 7.24 -20.34 -6.13
N ILE A 43 7.72 -21.44 -5.55
CA ILE A 43 6.93 -22.30 -4.66
C ILE A 43 7.07 -21.78 -3.23
N ILE A 44 5.96 -21.32 -2.65
CA ILE A 44 5.85 -21.00 -1.22
C ILE A 44 5.42 -22.28 -0.51
N LYS A 45 6.29 -22.80 0.36
CA LYS A 45 6.03 -24.06 1.06
C LYS A 45 4.94 -23.94 2.11
N ALA A 46 4.38 -25.07 2.51
CA ALA A 46 3.43 -25.14 3.62
C ALA A 46 4.02 -24.53 4.90
N GLY A 47 3.35 -23.50 5.44
CA GLY A 47 3.80 -22.77 6.63
C GLY A 47 4.94 -21.76 6.39
N GLU A 48 5.40 -21.57 5.15
CA GLU A 48 6.33 -20.50 4.80
C GLU A 48 5.60 -19.15 4.73
N VAL A 49 6.24 -18.10 5.26
CA VAL A 49 5.78 -16.72 5.08
C VAL A 49 6.66 -16.06 4.02
N PHE A 50 6.04 -15.65 2.93
CA PHE A 50 6.70 -14.87 1.88
C PHE A 50 6.41 -13.38 2.07
N ASP A 51 7.45 -12.58 2.30
CA ASP A 51 7.40 -11.11 2.33
C ASP A 51 7.96 -10.56 1.02
N GLY A 52 7.07 -9.99 0.20
CA GLY A 52 7.42 -9.42 -1.10
C GLY A 52 8.16 -8.09 -1.02
N LYS A 53 8.29 -7.46 0.16
CA LYS A 53 9.05 -6.21 0.37
C LYS A 53 8.76 -5.09 -0.63
N MET A 54 7.50 -5.00 -1.09
CA MET A 54 7.05 -4.06 -2.12
C MET A 54 7.79 -4.20 -3.47
N GLN A 55 8.28 -5.38 -3.81
CA GLN A 55 8.88 -5.65 -5.12
C GLN A 55 7.83 -6.07 -6.16
N THR A 56 8.16 -5.84 -7.42
CA THR A 56 7.45 -6.40 -8.57
C THR A 56 8.00 -7.79 -8.87
N PHE A 57 7.15 -8.79 -9.02
CA PHE A 57 7.55 -10.16 -9.35
C PHE A 57 6.97 -10.59 -10.69
N GLU A 58 7.79 -11.18 -11.54
CA GLU A 58 7.40 -11.64 -12.87
C GLU A 58 8.11 -12.93 -13.27
N ARG A 59 7.60 -13.57 -14.33
CA ARG A 59 8.16 -14.79 -14.92
C ARG A 59 8.90 -14.43 -16.20
N SER A 60 10.18 -14.74 -16.29
CA SER A 60 10.99 -14.43 -17.48
C SER A 60 10.64 -15.33 -18.67
N ASP A 61 10.03 -16.47 -18.41
CA ASP A 61 9.68 -17.49 -19.39
C ASP A 61 8.21 -17.43 -19.86
N VAL A 62 7.42 -16.50 -19.30
CA VAL A 62 6.01 -16.31 -19.64
C VAL A 62 5.83 -14.98 -20.34
N SER A 63 5.24 -15.00 -21.52
CA SER A 63 4.83 -13.78 -22.22
C SER A 63 3.40 -13.41 -21.87
N CYS A 64 3.15 -12.12 -21.63
CA CYS A 64 1.81 -11.62 -21.38
C CYS A 64 0.97 -11.67 -22.68
N GLU A 65 -0.10 -12.47 -22.68
CA GLU A 65 -1.04 -12.58 -23.81
C GLU A 65 -2.27 -11.65 -23.65
N GLY A 66 -2.16 -10.63 -22.80
CA GLY A 66 -3.24 -9.68 -22.53
C GLY A 66 -4.34 -10.26 -21.65
N GLN A 67 -5.56 -10.39 -22.18
CA GLN A 67 -6.74 -10.86 -21.44
C GLN A 67 -6.96 -12.38 -21.52
N THR A 68 -6.09 -13.10 -22.24
CA THR A 68 -6.17 -14.56 -22.32
C THR A 68 -5.89 -15.14 -20.95
N GLU A 69 -6.90 -15.79 -20.37
CA GLU A 69 -6.75 -16.46 -19.09
C GLU A 69 -5.78 -17.64 -19.25
N SER A 70 -4.73 -17.62 -18.43
CA SER A 70 -3.80 -18.72 -18.30
C SER A 70 -3.90 -19.21 -16.86
N GLY A 71 -3.99 -20.53 -16.70
CA GLY A 71 -4.22 -21.16 -15.40
C GLY A 71 -2.97 -21.09 -14.50
N ALA A 72 -2.84 -22.08 -13.61
CA ALA A 72 -1.71 -22.12 -12.67
C ALA A 72 -0.33 -22.25 -13.35
N ASP A 73 -0.25 -22.58 -14.64
CA ASP A 73 1.02 -22.82 -15.34
C ASP A 73 1.83 -21.55 -15.57
N THR A 74 1.15 -20.41 -15.73
CA THR A 74 1.76 -19.08 -15.91
C THR A 74 1.88 -18.29 -14.61
N ALA A 75 1.52 -18.91 -13.48
CA ALA A 75 1.59 -18.26 -12.18
C ALA A 75 3.04 -17.88 -11.82
N VAL A 76 3.19 -16.70 -11.19
CA VAL A 76 4.47 -16.26 -10.61
C VAL A 76 4.74 -17.00 -9.30
N PHE A 77 3.68 -17.28 -8.52
CA PHE A 77 3.74 -17.96 -7.25
C PHE A 77 2.80 -19.17 -7.23
N LYS A 78 3.23 -20.26 -6.60
CA LYS A 78 2.36 -21.38 -6.23
C LYS A 78 2.52 -21.64 -4.74
N MET A 79 1.41 -21.89 -4.06
CA MET A 79 1.40 -22.17 -2.64
C MET A 79 1.14 -23.67 -2.43
N GLU A 80 1.97 -24.29 -1.61
CA GLU A 80 1.71 -25.64 -1.14
C GLU A 80 0.62 -25.64 -0.05
N PRO A 81 -0.22 -26.70 0.03
CA PRO A 81 -1.30 -26.79 1.02
C PRO A 81 -0.85 -26.74 2.47
#